data_AF-A0A8T7C591-F1
#
_entry.id   AF-A0A8T7C591-F1
#
_cell.length_a   1.000
_cell.length_b   1.000
_cell.length_c   1.000
_cell.angle_alpha   90.00
_cell.angle_beta   90.00
_cell.angle_gamma   90.00
#
_symmetry.space_group_name_H-M   'P 1'
#
loop_
_entity.id
_entity.type
_entity.pdbx_description
1 polymer ?
#
loop_
_entity_poly.entity_id
_entity_poly.type
_entity_poly.pdbx_seq_one_letter_code
_entity_poly.pdbx_strand_id
1 'polypeptide(L)'
;MITEEALQAMTEAERGLRSATPAWVTGAFAIAVFSGLAAAILLALRKAYAVPLFAISLVAVVLQMGYVFIGMDAAAVLGNEAMIFPAIIIVITALLLWFSISAKNRGWLR
;
A
#
# COMPACT_ATOMS: atom_id res chain seq x y z
N MET A 1 -8.34 -17.78 4.33
CA MET A 1 -7.64 -18.91 3.67
C MET A 1 -7.96 -18.85 2.19
N ILE A 2 -7.01 -19.17 1.31
CA ILE A 2 -7.30 -19.30 -0.13
C ILE A 2 -8.18 -20.54 -0.31
N THR A 3 -9.24 -20.42 -1.11
CA THR A 3 -10.11 -21.55 -1.46
C THR A 3 -9.35 -22.52 -2.35
N GLU A 4 -9.69 -23.81 -2.29
CA GLU A 4 -9.08 -24.83 -3.15
C GLU A 4 -9.23 -24.47 -4.63
N GLU A 5 -10.40 -23.95 -5.00
CA GLU A 5 -10.71 -23.43 -6.34
C GLU A 5 -9.73 -22.34 -6.78
N ALA A 6 -9.41 -21.39 -5.90
CA ALA A 6 -8.46 -20.33 -6.19
C ALA A 6 -7.02 -20.83 -6.27
N LEU A 7 -6.67 -21.91 -5.56
CA LEU A 7 -5.37 -22.54 -5.67
C LEU A 7 -5.18 -23.25 -7.02
N GLN A 8 -6.23 -23.91 -7.50
CA GLN A 8 -6.21 -24.60 -8.80
C GLN A 8 -6.26 -23.64 -9.99
N ALA A 9 -6.83 -22.45 -9.80
CA ALA A 9 -6.81 -21.39 -10.81
C ALA A 9 -5.42 -20.74 -11.00
N MET A 10 -4.49 -20.89 -10.03
CA MET A 10 -3.16 -20.29 -10.13
C MET A 10 -2.21 -21.13 -10.99
N THR A 11 -1.58 -20.45 -11.96
CA THR A 11 -0.45 -20.98 -12.71
C THR A 11 0.73 -21.33 -11.80
N GLU A 12 1.64 -22.19 -12.28
CA GLU A 12 2.85 -22.54 -11.52
C GLU A 12 3.73 -21.31 -11.24
N ALA A 13 3.79 -20.36 -12.18
CA ALA A 13 4.51 -19.11 -12.01
C ALA A 13 3.93 -18.24 -10.89
N GLU A 14 2.60 -18.10 -10.80
CA GLU A 14 1.94 -17.35 -9.73
C GLU A 14 2.12 -18.02 -8.36
N ARG A 15 2.08 -19.36 -8.30
CA ARG A 15 2.38 -20.10 -7.06
C ARG A 15 3.83 -19.89 -6.61
N GLY A 16 4.78 -19.89 -7.56
CA GLY A 16 6.19 -19.61 -7.30
C GLY A 16 6.42 -18.19 -6.79
N LEU A 17 5.75 -17.20 -7.39
CA LEU A 17 5.81 -15.81 -6.92
C LEU A 17 5.32 -15.71 -5.47
N ARG A 18 4.17 -16.33 -5.17
CA ARG A 18 3.57 -16.30 -3.83
C ARG A 18 4.42 -16.96 -2.75
N SER A 19 5.06 -18.09 -3.04
CA SER A 19 5.93 -18.78 -2.08
C SER A 19 7.26 -18.06 -1.89
N ALA A 20 7.74 -17.35 -2.90
CA ALA A 20 8.96 -16.55 -2.84
C ALA A 20 8.78 -15.20 -2.13
N THR A 21 7.54 -14.71 -1.95
CA THR A 21 7.28 -13.42 -1.29
C THR A 21 7.78 -13.43 0.16
N PRO A 22 8.76 -12.57 0.51
CA PRO A 22 9.28 -12.52 1.87
C PRO A 22 8.25 -11.97 2.88
N ALA A 23 8.32 -12.44 4.12
CA ALA A 23 7.43 -12.00 5.19
C ALA A 23 7.45 -10.49 5.46
N TRP A 24 8.58 -9.82 5.20
CA TRP A 24 8.69 -8.37 5.40
C TRP A 24 7.83 -7.57 4.42
N VAL A 25 7.55 -8.09 3.20
CA VAL A 25 6.65 -7.44 2.23
C VAL A 25 5.23 -7.39 2.78
N THR A 26 4.80 -8.50 3.40
CA THR A 26 3.52 -8.57 4.13
C THR A 26 3.53 -7.62 5.34
N GLY A 27 4.65 -7.51 6.05
CA GLY A 27 4.83 -6.53 7.12
C GLY A 27 4.67 -5.08 6.63
N ALA A 28 5.29 -4.74 5.49
CA ALA A 28 5.16 -3.43 4.87
C ALA A 28 3.71 -3.14 4.43
N PHE A 29 3.02 -4.14 3.87
CA PHE A 29 1.59 -4.03 3.57
C PHE A 29 0.76 -3.73 4.82
N ALA A 30 0.97 -4.47 5.91
CA ALA A 30 0.26 -4.24 7.17
C ALA A 30 0.52 -2.82 7.70
N ILE A 31 1.77 -2.37 7.70
CA ILE A 31 2.13 -1.00 8.10
C ILE A 31 1.40 0.01 7.23
N ALA A 32 1.43 -0.16 5.89
CA ALA A 32 0.77 0.75 4.96
C ALA A 32 -0.73 0.88 5.25
N VAL A 33 -1.42 -0.24 5.45
CA VAL A 33 -2.86 -0.29 5.71
C VAL A 33 -3.21 0.32 7.06
N PHE A 34 -2.57 -0.12 8.15
CA PHE A 34 -2.95 0.33 9.50
C PHE A 34 -2.55 1.78 9.75
N SER A 35 -1.38 2.22 9.28
CA SER A 35 -1.00 3.63 9.39
C SER A 35 -1.89 4.53 8.52
N GLY A 36 -2.26 4.08 7.31
CA GLY A 36 -3.19 4.81 6.43
C GLY A 36 -4.60 4.94 7.02
N LEU A 37 -5.13 3.86 7.60
CA LEU A 37 -6.41 3.87 8.30
C LEU A 37 -6.38 4.81 9.51
N ALA A 38 -5.35 4.70 10.36
CA ALA A 38 -5.18 5.58 11.51
C ALA A 38 -5.04 7.05 11.09
N ALA A 39 -4.30 7.33 10.01
CA ALA A 39 -4.17 8.67 9.45
C ALA A 39 -5.50 9.22 8.96
N ALA A 40 -6.31 8.43 8.26
CA ALA A 40 -7.62 8.83 7.78
C ALA A 40 -8.59 9.15 8.93
N ILE A 41 -8.59 8.33 9.98
CA ILE A 41 -9.37 8.60 11.19
C ILE A 41 -8.90 9.91 11.85
N LEU A 42 -7.60 10.10 12.02
CA LEU A 42 -7.04 11.32 12.62
C LEU A 42 -7.31 12.56 11.77
N LEU A 43 -7.28 12.45 10.45
CA LEU A 43 -7.63 13.53 9.53
C LEU A 43 -9.09 13.94 9.70
N ALA A 44 -10.01 12.96 9.78
CA ALA A 44 -11.42 13.20 10.05
C ALA A 44 -11.64 13.85 11.44
N LEU A 45 -10.85 13.45 12.44
CA LEU A 45 -10.83 14.06 13.77
C LEU A 45 -10.06 15.40 13.84
N ARG A 46 -9.59 15.91 12.70
CA ARG A 46 -8.82 17.16 12.56
C ARG A 46 -7.57 17.19 13.43
N LYS A 47 -6.82 16.08 13.48
CA LYS A 47 -5.57 15.96 14.27
C LYS A 47 -4.34 16.07 13.39
N ALA A 48 -3.35 16.85 13.83
CA ALA A 48 -2.10 17.06 13.09
C ALA A 48 -1.25 15.78 12.93
N TYR A 49 -1.48 14.77 13.79
CA TYR A 49 -0.84 13.44 13.69
C TYR A 49 -1.23 12.65 12.43
N ALA A 50 -2.25 13.07 11.68
CA ALA A 50 -2.58 12.46 10.39
C ALA A 50 -1.42 12.56 9.38
N VAL A 51 -0.66 13.67 9.40
CA VAL A 51 0.44 13.93 8.46
C VAL A 51 1.55 12.86 8.54
N PRO A 52 2.21 12.64 9.70
CA PRO A 52 3.27 11.63 9.78
C PRO A 52 2.76 10.21 9.51
N LEU A 53 1.53 9.88 9.86
CA LEU A 53 0.97 8.55 9.59
C LEU A 53 0.67 8.32 8.11
N PHE A 54 0.15 9.31 7.38
CA PHE A 54 0.05 9.22 5.92
C PHE A 54 1.42 9.13 5.25
N ALA A 55 2.45 9.80 5.79
CA ALA A 55 3.81 9.69 5.27
C ALA A 55 4.39 8.28 5.48
N ILE A 56 4.20 7.69 6.66
CA ILE A 56 4.59 6.30 6.95
C ILE A 56 3.85 5.34 6.00
N SER A 57 2.54 5.53 5.83
CA SER A 57 1.72 4.73 4.93
C SER A 57 2.24 4.77 3.49
N LEU A 58 2.53 5.98 2.99
CA LEU A 58 3.04 6.19 1.64
C LEU A 58 4.41 5.52 1.43
N VAL A 59 5.33 5.68 2.38
CA VAL A 59 6.66 5.03 2.29
C VAL A 59 6.51 3.51 2.32
N ALA A 60 5.67 2.98 3.19
CA ALA A 60 5.46 1.53 3.32
C ALA A 60 4.86 0.92 2.04
N VAL A 61 3.86 1.55 1.43
CA VAL A 61 3.27 1.05 0.17
C VAL A 61 4.24 1.17 -1.01
N VAL A 62 5.05 2.24 -1.07
CA VAL A 62 6.08 2.38 -2.12
C VAL A 62 7.17 1.33 -1.97
N LEU A 63 7.62 1.03 -0.75
CA LEU A 63 8.59 -0.03 -0.49
C LEU A 63 8.03 -1.41 -0.84
N GLN A 64 6.79 -1.69 -0.43
CA GLN A 64 6.10 -2.94 -0.76
C GLN A 64 5.98 -3.12 -2.28
N MET A 65 5.45 -2.11 -2.98
CA MET A 65 5.20 -2.19 -4.42
C MET A 65 6.49 -2.17 -5.24
N GLY A 66 7.48 -1.39 -4.82
CA GLY A 66 8.80 -1.39 -5.43
C GLY A 66 9.43 -2.79 -5.39
N TYR A 67 9.33 -3.50 -4.26
CA TYR A 67 9.86 -4.84 -4.19
C TYR A 67 9.07 -5.86 -5.01
N VAL A 68 7.73 -5.80 -4.98
CA VAL A 68 6.88 -6.72 -5.73
C VAL A 68 7.12 -6.59 -7.24
N PHE A 69 7.13 -5.37 -7.78
CA PHE A 69 7.21 -5.17 -9.23
C PHE A 69 8.63 -5.04 -9.77
N ILE A 70 9.58 -4.47 -9.01
CA ILE A 70 10.97 -4.32 -9.46
C ILE A 70 11.84 -5.46 -8.93
N GLY A 71 11.66 -5.86 -7.67
CA GLY A 71 12.47 -6.90 -7.03
C GLY A 71 12.10 -8.32 -7.43
N MET A 72 10.80 -8.62 -7.56
CA MET A 72 10.30 -9.95 -7.90
C MET A 72 9.86 -10.08 -9.37
N ASP A 73 9.93 -8.99 -10.13
CA ASP A 73 9.43 -8.92 -11.52
C ASP A 73 8.00 -9.46 -11.68
N ALA A 74 7.13 -9.16 -10.69
CA ALA A 74 5.78 -9.69 -10.65
C ALA A 74 4.95 -9.30 -11.88
N ALA A 75 5.31 -8.22 -12.59
CA ALA A 75 4.63 -7.80 -13.82
C ALA A 75 4.80 -8.82 -14.97
N ALA A 76 5.93 -9.53 -15.02
CA ALA A 76 6.14 -10.59 -16.01
C ALA A 76 5.22 -11.81 -15.79
N VAL A 77 4.76 -12.01 -14.55
CA VAL A 77 3.90 -13.15 -14.16
C VAL A 77 2.42 -12.76 -14.11
N LEU A 78 2.10 -11.60 -13.54
CA LEU A 78 0.73 -11.14 -13.27
C LEU A 78 0.19 -10.19 -14.34
N GLY A 79 1.01 -9.78 -15.31
CA GLY A 79 0.68 -8.77 -16.30
C GLY A 79 0.88 -7.33 -15.80
N ASN A 80 1.10 -6.40 -16.73
CA ASN A 80 1.29 -4.98 -16.43
C ASN A 80 0.02 -4.33 -15.85
N GLU A 81 -1.15 -4.86 -16.17
CA GLU A 81 -2.45 -4.43 -15.63
C GLU A 81 -2.53 -4.59 -14.10
N ALA A 82 -1.79 -5.56 -13.53
CA ALA A 82 -1.75 -5.78 -12.09
C ALA A 82 -1.14 -4.59 -11.32
N MET A 83 -0.41 -3.70 -12.01
CA MET A 83 0.18 -2.49 -11.43
C MET A 83 -0.80 -1.33 -11.27
N ILE A 84 -1.94 -1.35 -11.98
CA ILE A 84 -2.87 -0.22 -12.05
C ILE A 84 -3.47 0.08 -10.68
N PHE A 85 -4.02 -0.92 -10.01
CA PHE A 85 -4.68 -0.73 -8.72
C PHE A 85 -3.70 -0.27 -7.61
N PRO A 86 -2.51 -0.88 -7.47
CA PRO A 86 -1.49 -0.36 -6.56
C PRO A 86 -1.02 1.06 -6.88
N ALA A 87 -0.89 1.42 -8.16
CA ALA A 87 -0.55 2.78 -8.55
C ALA A 87 -1.62 3.79 -8.10
N ILE A 88 -2.91 3.44 -8.23
CA ILE A 88 -4.02 4.25 -7.72
C ILE A 88 -3.90 4.44 -6.20
N ILE A 89 -3.56 3.39 -5.45
CA ILE A 89 -3.37 3.48 -3.98
C ILE A 89 -2.26 4.48 -3.64
N ILE A 90 -1.13 4.43 -4.34
CA ILE A 90 -0.01 5.37 -4.13
C ILE A 90 -0.47 6.80 -4.41
N VAL A 91 -1.15 7.02 -5.54
CA VAL A 91 -1.65 8.36 -5.92
C VAL A 91 -2.62 8.90 -4.88
N ILE A 92 -3.61 8.10 -4.46
CA ILE A 92 -4.59 8.51 -3.45
C ILE A 92 -3.91 8.81 -2.11
N THR A 93 -3.00 7.94 -1.67
CA THR A 93 -2.26 8.15 -0.41
C THR A 93 -1.41 9.41 -0.46
N ALA A 94 -0.76 9.69 -1.60
CA ALA A 94 0.00 10.92 -1.81
C ALA A 94 -0.89 12.17 -1.79
N LEU A 95 -2.07 12.12 -2.42
CA LEU A 95 -3.05 13.21 -2.39
C LEU A 95 -3.58 13.46 -0.97
N LEU A 96 -3.84 12.41 -0.19
CA LEU A 96 -4.26 12.52 1.22
C LEU A 96 -3.15 13.09 2.09
N LEU A 97 -1.90 12.69 1.88
CA LEU A 97 -0.75 13.28 2.56
C LEU A 97 -0.65 14.77 2.25
N TRP A 98 -0.67 15.14 0.96
CA TRP A 98 -0.62 16.54 0.52
C TRP A 98 -1.77 17.37 1.10
N PHE A 99 -2.99 16.83 1.09
CA PHE A 99 -4.16 17.47 1.68
C PHE A 99 -3.98 17.64 3.19
N SER A 100 -3.49 16.63 3.91
CA SER A 100 -3.27 16.70 5.36
C SER A 100 -2.22 17.75 5.73
N ILE A 101 -1.14 17.89 4.93
CA ILE A 101 -0.13 18.94 5.10
C ILE A 101 -0.75 20.32 4.85
N SER A 102 -1.52 20.45 3.77
CA SER A 102 -2.21 21.70 3.42
C SER A 102 -3.21 22.13 4.50
N ALA A 103 -3.98 21.18 5.03
CA ALA A 103 -4.94 21.40 6.12
C ALA A 103 -4.23 21.79 7.43
N LYS A 104 -3.09 21.18 7.75
CA LYS A 104 -2.24 21.57 8.87
C LYS A 104 -1.73 23.01 8.72
N ASN A 105 -1.20 23.36 7.56
CA ASN A 105 -0.66 24.70 7.29
C ASN A 105 -1.75 25.80 7.32
N ARG A 106 -3.00 25.44 7.02
CA ARG A 106 -4.16 26.33 7.13
C ARG A 106 -4.77 26.39 8.54
N GLY A 107 -4.20 25.69 9.52
CA GLY A 107 -4.71 25.61 10.88
C GLY A 107 -6.02 24.82 11.03
N TRP A 108 -6.40 24.02 10.03
CA TRP A 108 -7.60 23.18 10.08
C TRP A 108 -7.40 21.93 10.95
N LEU A 109 -6.15 21.47 11.06
CA LEU A 109 -5.75 20.38 11.94
C LEU A 109 -5.16 20.96 13.24
N ARG A 110 -5.64 20.44 14.38
CA ARG A 110 -5.18 20.77 15.72
C ARG A 110 -4.20 19.75 16.26
#